data_AF-A0A644Z3A5-F1
#
_entry.id   AF-A0A644Z3A5-F1
#
_cell.length_a   1.000
_cell.length_b   1.000
_cell.length_c   1.000
_cell.angle_alpha   90.00
_cell.angle_beta   90.00
_cell.angle_gamma   90.00
#
_symmetry.space_group_name_H-M   'P 1'
#
loop_
_entity.id
_entity.type
_entity.pdbx_description
1 polymer ?
#
loop_
_entity_poly.entity_id
_entity_poly.type
_entity_poly.pdbx_seq_one_letter_code
_entity_poly.pdbx_strand_id
1 'polypeptide(L)'
;MVSRFRSPKEQRETIARVNDGRVDVLIGTHRLLQSDITFKDLGLLIVDEEQRFGVAQKEKLKKWSANIDVLTLSATPIPRTLHMSLVGARDMSIIETPPEERFPVQTYVVEYSDDIIKDAIKRELKRGGQVYFVYNRVQTIDKMQRQLAEMLPDAKIMTAHGQMPEELLAALRKEMVLDEDLLARGEKAEGRLVIKAAGNMAYPVGLRNENLAGEILIFCRTLGLPFETVAGWGADRRTMIGIGAEKNIPVLVSIPQLVGSGHIGMAIGDSIPVFERSKRIAAMLASAEVIIESAVVLSQEIHDGPFECYTGHGIWSWWKGYPTYSLKDKTLVRIDLDENLRKARDLETGSSLIQEAINRGLPKTKISKIPFRMEMSAFARHEGSIPVIGDIGQVWPVLAWKVAGALGIPLGFLSYAQHTPEGKAMREWIVEAVKPVDKDRLLARTREYGLQA
;
A
#
# COMPACT_ATOMS: atom_id res chain seq x y z
N MET A 1 -27.27 -1.80 -25.17
CA MET A 1 -25.95 -2.18 -24.60
C MET A 1 -25.34 -3.29 -25.44
N VAL A 2 -24.04 -3.24 -25.73
CA VAL A 2 -23.34 -4.24 -26.56
C VAL A 2 -22.17 -4.85 -25.79
N SER A 3 -22.32 -6.09 -25.32
CA SER A 3 -21.31 -6.83 -24.55
C SER A 3 -21.45 -8.34 -24.72
N ARG A 4 -20.47 -9.12 -24.26
CA ARG A 4 -20.50 -10.61 -24.30
C ARG A 4 -21.65 -11.25 -23.53
N PHE A 5 -22.37 -10.47 -22.70
CA PHE A 5 -23.50 -10.92 -21.89
C PHE A 5 -24.86 -10.70 -22.57
N ARG A 6 -24.89 -10.26 -23.83
CA ARG A 6 -26.11 -10.08 -24.65
C ARG A 6 -26.12 -11.05 -25.81
N SER A 7 -27.29 -11.61 -26.14
CA SER A 7 -27.42 -12.56 -27.25
C SER A 7 -27.06 -11.91 -28.60
N PRO A 8 -26.61 -12.67 -29.61
CA PRO A 8 -26.33 -12.13 -30.94
C PRO A 8 -27.53 -11.43 -31.60
N LYS A 9 -28.76 -11.78 -31.22
CA LYS A 9 -29.99 -11.13 -31.69
C LYS A 9 -30.14 -9.73 -31.09
N GLU A 10 -30.11 -9.61 -29.75
CA GLU A 10 -30.18 -8.31 -29.05
C GLU A 10 -29.07 -7.35 -29.49
N GLN A 11 -27.85 -7.87 -29.72
CA GLN A 11 -26.74 -7.06 -30.20
C GLN A 11 -27.01 -6.49 -31.60
N ARG A 12 -27.45 -7.31 -32.57
CA ARG A 12 -27.78 -6.85 -33.92
C ARG A 12 -28.92 -5.82 -33.92
N GLU A 13 -29.96 -6.04 -33.12
CA GLU A 13 -31.09 -5.11 -32.99
C GLU A 13 -30.66 -3.77 -32.36
N THR A 14 -29.80 -3.83 -31.33
CA THR A 14 -29.19 -2.63 -30.73
C THR A 14 -28.38 -1.85 -31.76
N ILE A 15 -27.53 -2.53 -32.54
CA ILE A 15 -26.66 -1.90 -33.54
C ILE A 15 -27.48 -1.25 -34.67
N ALA A 16 -28.53 -1.91 -35.16
CA ALA A 16 -29.44 -1.31 -36.14
C ALA A 16 -30.10 -0.02 -35.61
N ARG A 17 -30.57 -0.04 -34.35
CA ARG A 17 -31.16 1.15 -33.71
C ARG A 17 -30.16 2.28 -33.45
N VAL A 18 -28.88 1.96 -33.20
CA VAL A 18 -27.79 2.96 -33.10
C VAL A 18 -27.54 3.61 -34.44
N ASN A 19 -27.41 2.81 -35.51
CA ASN A 19 -27.13 3.29 -36.87
C ASN A 19 -28.28 4.17 -37.42
N ASP A 20 -29.53 3.89 -37.05
CA ASP A 20 -30.70 4.77 -37.34
C ASP A 20 -30.68 6.11 -36.57
N GLY A 21 -29.95 6.18 -35.45
CA GLY A 21 -30.00 7.28 -34.47
C GLY A 21 -31.22 7.23 -33.54
N ARG A 22 -31.59 6.05 -33.04
CA ARG A 22 -32.70 5.82 -32.06
C ARG A 22 -32.20 5.28 -30.70
N VAL A 23 -30.97 5.64 -30.34
CA VAL A 23 -30.28 5.24 -29.10
C VAL A 23 -29.37 6.40 -28.67
N ASP A 24 -29.76 7.08 -27.59
CA ASP A 24 -29.11 8.30 -27.11
C ASP A 24 -27.85 8.00 -26.26
N VAL A 25 -27.79 6.81 -25.64
CA VAL A 25 -26.66 6.35 -24.83
C VAL A 25 -26.34 4.89 -25.15
N LEU A 26 -25.11 4.60 -25.61
CA LEU A 26 -24.65 3.25 -25.95
C LEU A 26 -23.47 2.78 -25.07
N ILE A 27 -23.78 2.00 -24.04
CA ILE A 27 -22.77 1.33 -23.20
C ILE A 27 -22.36 -0.01 -23.83
N GLY A 28 -21.06 -0.32 -23.80
CA GLY A 28 -20.52 -1.60 -24.29
C GLY A 28 -19.03 -1.76 -24.05
N THR A 29 -18.50 -2.95 -24.38
CA THR A 29 -17.05 -3.25 -24.25
C THR A 29 -16.28 -2.89 -25.54
N HIS A 30 -15.03 -3.35 -25.67
CA HIS A 30 -14.25 -3.26 -26.91
C HIS A 30 -14.97 -3.75 -28.18
N ARG A 31 -16.08 -4.50 -28.05
CA ARG A 31 -16.98 -4.87 -29.17
C ARG A 31 -17.58 -3.66 -29.89
N LEU A 32 -17.69 -2.51 -29.22
CA LEU A 32 -18.09 -1.24 -29.84
C LEU A 32 -17.09 -0.80 -30.92
N LEU A 33 -15.79 -1.10 -30.76
CA LEU A 33 -14.73 -0.69 -31.69
C LEU A 33 -14.64 -1.56 -32.95
N GLN A 34 -15.73 -2.22 -33.34
CA GLN A 34 -15.86 -2.95 -34.61
C GLN A 34 -16.52 -2.06 -35.67
N SER A 35 -16.31 -2.38 -36.95
CA SER A 35 -16.67 -1.53 -38.08
C SER A 35 -18.14 -1.64 -38.54
N ASP A 36 -18.98 -2.37 -37.81
CA ASP A 36 -20.41 -2.54 -38.07
C ASP A 36 -21.30 -1.55 -37.29
N ILE A 37 -20.69 -0.72 -36.44
CA ILE A 37 -21.34 0.29 -35.61
C ILE A 37 -20.99 1.68 -36.14
N THR A 38 -22.01 2.44 -36.52
CA THR A 38 -21.87 3.79 -37.10
C THR A 38 -22.75 4.75 -36.33
N PHE A 39 -22.17 5.75 -35.68
CA PHE A 39 -22.93 6.77 -34.98
C PHE A 39 -23.40 7.84 -35.96
N LYS A 40 -24.67 8.23 -35.86
CA LYS A 40 -25.29 9.26 -36.71
C LYS A 40 -24.89 10.68 -36.28
N ASP A 41 -24.86 10.89 -34.97
CA ASP A 41 -24.37 12.07 -34.29
C ASP A 41 -23.82 11.61 -32.92
N LEU A 42 -22.61 11.99 -32.56
CA LEU A 42 -21.89 11.50 -31.38
C LEU A 42 -21.19 12.67 -30.70
N GLY A 43 -21.85 13.31 -29.73
CA GLY A 43 -21.26 14.44 -29.00
C GLY A 43 -20.19 14.05 -27.98
N LEU A 44 -20.33 12.89 -27.33
CA LEU A 44 -19.54 12.51 -26.15
C LEU A 44 -19.11 11.03 -26.18
N LEU A 45 -17.85 10.77 -25.83
CA LEU A 45 -17.25 9.44 -25.70
C LEU A 45 -16.65 9.27 -24.29
N ILE A 46 -17.06 8.22 -23.57
CA ILE A 46 -16.51 7.89 -22.24
C ILE A 46 -15.69 6.61 -22.34
N VAL A 47 -14.46 6.63 -21.79
CA VAL A 47 -13.51 5.51 -21.82
C VAL A 47 -13.01 5.22 -20.40
N ASP A 48 -13.14 3.97 -19.95
CA ASP A 48 -12.72 3.54 -18.61
C ASP A 48 -11.49 2.63 -18.66
N GLU A 49 -10.62 2.72 -17.65
CA GLU A 49 -9.37 1.96 -17.50
C GLU A 49 -8.51 1.89 -18.78
N GLU A 50 -8.20 3.05 -19.39
CA GLU A 50 -7.57 3.15 -20.72
C GLU A 50 -6.28 2.30 -20.85
N GLN A 51 -5.49 2.13 -19.79
CA GLN A 51 -4.31 1.24 -19.75
C GLN A 51 -4.58 -0.22 -20.11
N ARG A 52 -5.80 -0.73 -19.92
CA ARG A 52 -6.17 -2.13 -20.23
C ARG A 52 -6.46 -2.36 -21.72
N PHE A 53 -6.59 -1.30 -22.53
CA PHE A 53 -6.82 -1.40 -23.97
C PHE A 53 -5.52 -1.57 -24.77
N GLY A 54 -5.54 -2.50 -25.73
CA GLY A 54 -4.43 -2.73 -26.64
C GLY A 54 -4.23 -1.60 -27.65
N VAL A 55 -3.00 -1.45 -28.18
CA VAL A 55 -2.62 -0.34 -29.08
C VAL A 55 -3.60 -0.14 -30.25
N ALA A 56 -4.00 -1.22 -30.93
CA ALA A 56 -4.92 -1.16 -32.06
C ALA A 56 -6.36 -0.71 -31.70
N GLN A 57 -6.76 -0.82 -30.42
CA GLN A 57 -8.03 -0.29 -29.93
C GLN A 57 -7.93 1.21 -29.66
N LYS A 58 -6.80 1.68 -29.11
CA LYS A 58 -6.52 3.11 -28.87
C LYS A 58 -6.46 3.91 -30.17
N GLU A 59 -5.87 3.37 -31.23
CA GLU A 59 -5.86 4.01 -32.56
C GLU A 59 -7.24 4.11 -33.22
N LYS A 60 -8.23 3.30 -32.79
CA LYS A 60 -9.64 3.49 -33.21
C LYS A 60 -10.32 4.59 -32.38
N LEU A 61 -10.16 4.56 -31.06
CA LEU A 61 -10.68 5.61 -30.16
C LEU A 61 -10.20 7.01 -30.58
N LYS A 62 -8.91 7.15 -30.92
CA LYS A 62 -8.31 8.40 -31.45
C LYS A 62 -8.98 8.95 -32.71
N LYS A 63 -9.54 8.09 -33.56
CA LYS A 63 -10.24 8.52 -34.80
C LYS A 63 -11.65 9.01 -34.53
N TRP A 64 -12.29 8.53 -33.46
CA TRP A 64 -13.58 9.05 -33.01
C TRP A 64 -13.41 10.34 -32.20
N SER A 65 -12.40 10.41 -31.33
CA SER A 65 -12.10 11.56 -30.46
C SER A 65 -11.63 12.85 -31.18
N ALA A 66 -11.73 12.93 -32.51
CA ALA A 66 -11.11 14.02 -33.28
C ALA A 66 -11.89 15.34 -33.21
N ASN A 67 -13.23 15.28 -33.06
CA ASN A 67 -14.14 16.43 -33.07
C ASN A 67 -15.27 16.28 -32.02
N ILE A 68 -15.07 15.49 -30.96
CA ILE A 68 -16.09 15.13 -29.96
C ILE A 68 -15.49 15.21 -28.56
N ASP A 69 -16.32 15.43 -27.54
CA ASP A 69 -15.87 15.45 -26.15
C ASP A 69 -15.46 14.04 -25.67
N VAL A 70 -14.38 13.96 -24.88
CA VAL A 70 -13.89 12.67 -24.36
C VAL A 70 -13.57 12.72 -22.88
N LEU A 71 -14.26 11.88 -22.11
CA LEU A 71 -13.99 11.64 -20.69
C LEU A 71 -13.22 10.32 -20.53
N THR A 72 -12.04 10.36 -19.90
CA THR A 72 -11.26 9.15 -19.59
C THR A 72 -11.21 8.94 -18.07
N LEU A 73 -11.54 7.73 -17.63
CA LEU A 73 -11.51 7.30 -16.23
C LEU A 73 -10.39 6.27 -16.02
N SER A 74 -9.80 6.27 -14.82
CA SER A 74 -8.80 5.29 -14.41
C SER A 74 -8.59 5.33 -12.90
N ALA A 75 -8.34 4.17 -12.30
CA ALA A 75 -7.71 4.07 -10.99
C ALA A 75 -6.24 4.52 -11.07
N THR A 76 -5.43 3.88 -11.93
CA THR A 76 -4.00 4.19 -12.09
C THR A 76 -3.74 5.20 -13.23
N PRO A 77 -3.32 6.45 -12.96
CA PRO A 77 -2.92 7.35 -14.02
C PRO A 77 -1.55 6.89 -14.58
N ILE A 78 -1.53 6.51 -15.86
CA ILE A 78 -0.29 6.13 -16.56
C ILE A 78 0.74 7.27 -16.42
N PRO A 79 2.00 7.04 -16.01
CA PRO A 79 2.97 8.11 -15.72
C PRO A 79 3.16 9.13 -16.86
N ARG A 80 3.03 8.69 -18.11
CA ARG A 80 3.08 9.56 -19.31
C ARG A 80 1.82 10.42 -19.46
N THR A 81 0.64 9.92 -19.12
CA THR A 81 -0.62 10.67 -19.18
C THR A 81 -0.68 11.72 -18.06
N LEU A 82 -0.22 11.36 -16.86
CA LEU A 82 -0.02 12.30 -15.75
C LEU A 82 0.95 13.41 -16.16
N HIS A 83 2.13 13.06 -16.70
CA HIS A 83 3.08 14.04 -17.22
C HIS A 83 2.49 14.93 -18.33
N MET A 84 1.72 14.41 -19.29
CA MET A 84 1.11 15.22 -20.34
C MET A 84 0.08 16.22 -19.80
N SER A 85 -0.69 15.83 -18.78
CA SER A 85 -1.65 16.70 -18.11
C SER A 85 -0.93 17.80 -17.32
N LEU A 86 0.18 17.47 -16.65
CA LEU A 86 1.03 18.43 -15.92
C LEU A 86 1.74 19.47 -16.81
N VAL A 87 1.80 19.28 -18.15
CA VAL A 87 2.24 20.32 -19.11
C VAL A 87 1.07 21.08 -19.75
N GLY A 88 -0.16 20.90 -19.25
CA GLY A 88 -1.36 21.60 -19.73
C GLY A 88 -1.97 21.05 -21.02
N ALA A 89 -1.68 19.79 -21.39
CA ALA A 89 -2.18 19.19 -22.64
C ALA A 89 -3.40 18.26 -22.46
N ARG A 90 -3.92 18.10 -21.23
CA ARG A 90 -5.13 17.32 -20.89
C ARG A 90 -5.57 17.62 -19.45
N ASP A 91 -6.88 17.67 -19.19
CA ASP A 91 -7.44 17.83 -17.85
C ASP A 91 -7.65 16.47 -17.13
N MET A 92 -7.70 16.47 -15.79
CA MET A 92 -7.77 15.24 -14.96
C MET A 92 -8.41 15.48 -13.58
N SER A 93 -9.02 14.43 -12.98
CA SER A 93 -9.51 14.41 -11.58
C SER A 93 -9.19 13.08 -10.87
N ILE A 94 -8.92 13.12 -9.55
CA ILE A 94 -8.40 12.02 -8.68
C ILE A 94 -8.76 12.34 -7.18
N ILE A 95 -8.71 11.38 -6.23
CA ILE A 95 -9.50 11.33 -4.94
C ILE A 95 -8.81 10.30 -3.88
N GLU A 96 -9.01 10.07 -2.50
CA GLU A 96 -8.26 9.01 -1.58
C GLU A 96 -8.49 8.87 0.05
N THR A 97 -8.90 7.77 0.84
CA THR A 97 -9.00 7.62 2.42
C THR A 97 -9.28 6.18 3.21
N PRO A 98 -8.59 5.65 4.33
CA PRO A 98 -8.70 4.51 5.48
C PRO A 98 -9.61 4.29 6.90
N PRO A 99 -10.57 3.32 7.37
CA PRO A 99 -11.04 3.38 9.56
C PRO A 99 -10.22 3.53 10.90
N GLU A 100 -10.77 2.97 12.03
CA GLU A 100 -10.30 2.93 13.46
C GLU A 100 -10.35 1.60 14.27
N GLU A 101 -10.61 0.41 13.75
CA GLU A 101 -10.88 -0.68 14.72
C GLU A 101 -9.61 -1.37 15.34
N ARG A 102 -8.38 -0.93 15.00
CA ARG A 102 -7.39 -1.82 14.31
C ARG A 102 -5.92 -1.97 14.90
N PHE A 103 -5.53 -3.12 15.50
CA PHE A 103 -4.20 -3.49 16.14
C PHE A 103 -3.01 -4.10 15.29
N PRO A 104 -1.71 -3.70 15.42
CA PRO A 104 -0.58 -4.12 14.53
C PRO A 104 0.04 -5.55 14.70
N VAL A 105 1.33 -5.78 14.35
CA VAL A 105 1.91 -7.09 13.96
C VAL A 105 3.34 -7.36 14.46
N GLN A 106 3.61 -8.63 14.84
CA GLN A 106 4.92 -9.17 15.24
C GLN A 106 5.82 -9.40 13.98
N THR A 107 7.10 -8.94 13.91
CA THR A 107 8.03 -9.22 12.76
C THR A 107 9.59 -9.21 13.03
N TYR A 108 10.37 -10.18 12.48
CA TYR A 108 11.86 -10.42 12.55
C TYR A 108 12.47 -10.69 11.16
N VAL A 109 13.81 -10.86 11.11
CA VAL A 109 14.50 -11.78 10.18
C VAL A 109 15.51 -12.69 10.95
N VAL A 110 15.70 -13.96 10.55
CA VAL A 110 16.96 -14.77 10.75
C VAL A 110 17.18 -15.70 9.56
N GLU A 111 18.38 -16.28 9.52
CA GLU A 111 18.79 -17.40 8.68
C GLU A 111 17.94 -18.67 8.92
N TYR A 112 17.88 -19.57 7.94
CA TYR A 112 17.04 -20.76 7.99
C TYR A 112 17.53 -21.79 9.02
N SER A 113 16.67 -22.22 9.95
CA SER A 113 16.96 -23.29 10.92
C SER A 113 15.71 -24.14 11.19
N ASP A 114 15.85 -25.46 11.05
CA ASP A 114 14.76 -26.42 11.22
C ASP A 114 14.29 -26.49 12.68
N ASP A 115 15.17 -26.39 13.68
CA ASP A 115 14.77 -26.41 15.10
C ASP A 115 13.95 -25.17 15.47
N ILE A 116 14.32 -23.98 14.97
CA ILE A 116 13.54 -22.76 15.15
C ILE A 116 12.16 -22.92 14.50
N ILE A 117 12.06 -23.52 13.31
CA ILE A 117 10.79 -23.78 12.61
C ILE A 117 9.95 -24.85 13.34
N LYS A 118 10.58 -25.86 13.93
CA LYS A 118 9.94 -26.95 14.68
C LYS A 118 9.33 -26.44 15.98
N ASP A 119 10.12 -25.78 16.81
CA ASP A 119 9.61 -25.11 18.00
C ASP A 119 8.62 -24.00 17.63
N ALA A 120 8.77 -23.41 16.42
CA ALA A 120 7.82 -22.42 15.96
C ALA A 120 6.40 -22.94 15.85
N ILE A 121 6.26 -24.08 15.17
CA ILE A 121 4.96 -24.70 14.94
C ILE A 121 4.45 -25.35 16.24
N LYS A 122 5.32 -25.91 17.08
CA LYS A 122 4.93 -26.49 18.37
C LYS A 122 4.31 -25.49 19.35
N ARG A 123 4.87 -24.29 19.50
CA ARG A 123 4.28 -23.31 20.44
C ARG A 123 2.92 -22.81 19.97
N GLU A 124 2.70 -22.73 18.67
CA GLU A 124 1.41 -22.28 18.13
C GLU A 124 0.31 -23.33 18.29
N LEU A 125 0.61 -24.58 17.91
CA LEU A 125 -0.29 -25.70 18.14
C LEU A 125 -0.58 -25.89 19.63
N LYS A 126 0.40 -25.66 20.52
CA LYS A 126 0.22 -25.71 21.99
C LYS A 126 -0.77 -24.66 22.54
N ARG A 127 -1.01 -23.55 21.83
CA ARG A 127 -2.08 -22.58 22.16
C ARG A 127 -3.31 -22.65 21.25
N GLY A 128 -3.41 -23.68 20.40
CA GLY A 128 -4.55 -23.93 19.52
C GLY A 128 -4.60 -23.08 18.25
N GLY A 129 -3.50 -22.45 17.85
CA GLY A 129 -3.43 -21.64 16.62
C GLY A 129 -3.09 -22.45 15.36
N GLN A 130 -3.28 -21.81 14.19
CA GLN A 130 -3.04 -22.36 12.86
C GLN A 130 -1.80 -21.74 12.19
N VAL A 131 -1.35 -22.33 11.06
CA VAL A 131 0.05 -22.24 10.62
C VAL A 131 0.24 -22.15 9.08
N TYR A 132 0.41 -20.94 8.54
CA TYR A 132 0.83 -20.63 7.15
C TYR A 132 2.36 -20.56 6.96
N PHE A 133 2.97 -21.62 6.39
CA PHE A 133 4.37 -21.63 5.99
C PHE A 133 4.54 -21.19 4.52
N VAL A 134 4.94 -19.93 4.27
CA VAL A 134 5.14 -19.39 2.91
C VAL A 134 6.43 -19.94 2.29
N TYR A 135 6.29 -20.77 1.25
CA TYR A 135 7.40 -21.39 0.54
C TYR A 135 7.40 -21.04 -0.95
N ASN A 136 8.47 -20.41 -1.44
CA ASN A 136 8.52 -19.75 -2.76
C ASN A 136 8.78 -20.67 -3.96
N ARG A 137 8.86 -22.00 -3.75
CA ARG A 137 9.07 -23.00 -4.81
C ARG A 137 8.02 -24.10 -4.72
N VAL A 138 6.98 -24.01 -5.54
CA VAL A 138 6.00 -25.10 -5.70
C VAL A 138 6.71 -26.42 -6.06
N GLN A 139 7.85 -26.35 -6.77
CA GLN A 139 8.70 -27.49 -7.16
C GLN A 139 9.22 -28.35 -6.01
N THR A 140 9.25 -27.82 -4.79
CA THR A 140 9.70 -28.55 -3.58
C THR A 140 8.73 -28.41 -2.41
N ILE A 141 7.50 -27.91 -2.62
CA ILE A 141 6.52 -27.71 -1.54
C ILE A 141 6.14 -29.03 -0.86
N ASP A 142 5.96 -30.12 -1.62
CA ASP A 142 5.65 -31.45 -1.09
C ASP A 142 6.86 -32.18 -0.49
N LYS A 143 8.07 -31.64 -0.69
CA LYS A 143 9.26 -32.09 0.05
C LYS A 143 9.32 -31.37 1.39
N MET A 144 9.08 -30.05 1.39
CA MET A 144 9.01 -29.23 2.59
C MET A 144 7.84 -29.65 3.51
N GLN A 145 6.67 -29.98 2.95
CA GLN A 145 5.53 -30.51 3.71
C GLN A 145 5.89 -31.82 4.43
N ARG A 146 6.60 -32.74 3.77
CA ARG A 146 7.05 -34.00 4.38
C ARG A 146 8.14 -33.79 5.43
N GLN A 147 9.14 -32.95 5.14
CA GLN A 147 10.17 -32.55 6.10
C GLN A 147 9.52 -31.96 7.38
N LEU A 148 8.54 -31.07 7.22
CA LEU A 148 7.79 -30.50 8.35
C LEU A 148 6.95 -31.57 9.08
N ALA A 149 6.31 -32.52 8.39
CA ALA A 149 5.55 -33.61 9.02
C ALA A 149 6.44 -34.60 9.78
N GLU A 150 7.62 -34.93 9.25
CA GLU A 150 8.66 -35.74 9.92
C GLU A 150 9.23 -35.01 11.14
N MET A 151 9.41 -33.69 11.06
CA MET A 151 9.81 -32.85 12.19
C MET A 151 8.71 -32.74 13.27
N LEU A 152 7.43 -32.85 12.89
CA LEU A 152 6.25 -32.50 13.69
C LEU A 152 5.13 -33.54 13.51
N PRO A 153 5.30 -34.79 14.00
CA PRO A 153 4.32 -35.86 13.80
C PRO A 153 2.94 -35.57 14.44
N ASP A 154 2.89 -34.67 15.41
CA ASP A 154 1.67 -34.26 16.11
C ASP A 154 0.85 -33.19 15.33
N ALA A 155 1.34 -32.72 14.18
CA ALA A 155 0.77 -31.58 13.44
C ALA A 155 -0.01 -32.02 12.18
N LYS A 156 -1.20 -31.43 11.96
CA LYS A 156 -1.95 -31.55 10.71
C LYS A 156 -1.52 -30.44 9.74
N ILE A 157 -0.84 -30.81 8.66
CA ILE A 157 -0.23 -29.86 7.71
C ILE A 157 -0.92 -29.94 6.34
N MET A 158 -1.49 -28.82 5.90
CA MET A 158 -2.11 -28.63 4.58
C MET A 158 -1.28 -27.61 3.77
N THR A 159 -1.12 -27.86 2.46
CA THR A 159 -0.43 -26.97 1.51
C THR A 159 -1.42 -26.15 0.70
N ALA A 160 -1.08 -24.90 0.36
CA ALA A 160 -1.91 -24.01 -0.46
C ALA A 160 -1.07 -23.23 -1.49
N HIS A 161 -1.57 -23.16 -2.72
CA HIS A 161 -1.00 -22.46 -3.87
C HIS A 161 -2.12 -22.20 -4.91
N GLY A 162 -1.83 -21.54 -6.04
CA GLY A 162 -2.82 -21.18 -7.08
C GLY A 162 -3.38 -22.35 -7.90
N GLN A 163 -3.61 -23.50 -7.28
CA GLN A 163 -4.15 -24.75 -7.84
C GLN A 163 -5.08 -25.40 -6.78
N MET A 164 -5.97 -24.59 -6.17
CA MET A 164 -6.73 -24.92 -4.94
C MET A 164 -8.19 -24.42 -4.97
N PRO A 165 -9.06 -24.95 -4.07
CA PRO A 165 -10.52 -24.94 -4.25
C PRO A 165 -11.25 -23.60 -3.95
N GLU A 166 -12.57 -23.66 -4.10
CA GLU A 166 -13.31 -22.69 -4.92
C GLU A 166 -14.03 -21.56 -4.15
N GLU A 167 -14.28 -21.70 -2.86
CA GLU A 167 -15.15 -20.77 -2.10
C GLU A 167 -14.57 -19.35 -2.01
N LEU A 168 -13.24 -19.22 -1.85
CA LEU A 168 -12.57 -17.92 -1.83
C LEU A 168 -12.67 -17.20 -3.19
N LEU A 169 -12.62 -17.96 -4.29
CA LEU A 169 -12.83 -17.43 -5.64
C LEU A 169 -14.25 -16.90 -5.79
N ALA A 170 -15.26 -17.54 -5.19
CA ALA A 170 -16.66 -17.09 -5.25
C ALA A 170 -16.92 -15.71 -4.61
N ALA A 171 -16.10 -15.30 -3.64
CA ALA A 171 -16.14 -13.92 -3.13
C ALA A 171 -15.51 -12.94 -4.13
N LEU A 172 -14.30 -13.24 -4.60
CA LEU A 172 -13.53 -12.39 -5.53
C LEU A 172 -14.22 -12.24 -6.91
N ARG A 173 -14.96 -13.25 -7.37
CA ARG A 173 -15.83 -13.24 -8.56
C ARG A 173 -16.94 -12.18 -8.51
N LYS A 174 -17.31 -11.68 -7.32
CA LYS A 174 -18.28 -10.57 -7.16
C LYS A 174 -17.65 -9.19 -7.33
N GLU A 175 -16.36 -9.08 -7.03
CA GLU A 175 -15.62 -7.82 -6.95
C GLU A 175 -14.81 -7.52 -8.22
N MET A 176 -14.42 -8.56 -8.96
CA MET A 176 -13.72 -8.43 -10.24
C MET A 176 -13.99 -9.60 -11.19
N VAL A 177 -13.74 -9.38 -12.48
CA VAL A 177 -13.66 -10.47 -13.45
C VAL A 177 -12.38 -11.27 -13.19
N LEU A 178 -12.54 -12.51 -12.70
CA LEU A 178 -11.45 -13.47 -12.66
C LEU A 178 -11.19 -14.04 -14.06
N ASP A 179 -9.91 -14.29 -14.37
CA ASP A 179 -9.50 -15.07 -15.54
C ASP A 179 -9.68 -16.56 -15.21
N GLU A 180 -10.92 -17.04 -15.37
CA GLU A 180 -11.29 -18.45 -15.13
C GLU A 180 -10.47 -19.41 -16.00
N ASP A 181 -10.02 -18.99 -17.20
CA ASP A 181 -9.11 -19.78 -18.02
C ASP A 181 -7.72 -19.87 -17.37
N LEU A 182 -7.20 -18.79 -16.77
CA LEU A 182 -5.92 -18.80 -16.04
C LEU A 182 -6.00 -19.62 -14.75
N LEU A 183 -7.12 -19.52 -14.02
CA LEU A 183 -7.38 -20.33 -12.83
C LEU A 183 -7.49 -21.82 -13.18
N ALA A 184 -8.31 -22.17 -14.17
CA ALA A 184 -8.44 -23.55 -14.64
C ALA A 184 -7.16 -24.09 -15.29
N ARG A 185 -6.33 -23.25 -15.93
CA ARG A 185 -4.97 -23.61 -16.36
C ARG A 185 -4.04 -23.82 -15.17
N GLY A 186 -4.22 -23.10 -14.06
CA GLY A 186 -3.54 -23.35 -12.79
C GLY A 186 -3.91 -24.73 -12.23
N GLU A 187 -5.20 -24.98 -12.01
CA GLU A 187 -5.72 -26.27 -11.52
C GLU A 187 -5.30 -27.47 -12.39
N LYS A 188 -5.25 -27.30 -13.71
CA LYS A 188 -4.95 -28.39 -14.68
C LYS A 188 -3.49 -28.43 -15.13
N ALA A 189 -2.61 -27.61 -14.57
CA ALA A 189 -1.18 -27.64 -14.92
C ALA A 189 -0.49 -28.87 -14.31
N GLU A 190 -0.26 -29.90 -15.12
CA GLU A 190 0.72 -30.94 -14.82
C GLU A 190 2.13 -30.34 -14.86
N GLY A 191 2.85 -30.46 -13.74
CA GLY A 191 4.08 -29.71 -13.53
C GLY A 191 3.83 -28.27 -13.14
N ARG A 192 4.77 -27.70 -12.39
CA ARG A 192 4.48 -26.56 -11.51
C ARG A 192 4.87 -25.24 -12.16
N LEU A 193 3.89 -24.58 -12.77
CA LEU A 193 3.99 -23.22 -13.29
C LEU A 193 4.15 -22.21 -12.13
N VAL A 194 5.01 -21.21 -12.31
CA VAL A 194 5.22 -20.14 -11.32
C VAL A 194 5.11 -18.77 -12.00
N ILE A 195 4.14 -17.97 -11.58
CA ILE A 195 4.03 -16.56 -11.96
C ILE A 195 4.51 -15.72 -10.78
N LYS A 196 5.64 -15.04 -10.95
CA LYS A 196 6.22 -14.14 -9.93
C LYS A 196 5.47 -12.81 -9.94
N ALA A 197 4.64 -12.59 -8.92
CA ALA A 197 4.24 -11.25 -8.49
C ALA A 197 5.07 -10.81 -7.27
N ALA A 198 5.17 -9.50 -7.03
CA ALA A 198 5.57 -9.01 -5.70
C ALA A 198 4.48 -9.38 -4.67
N GLY A 199 4.81 -9.45 -3.37
CA GLY A 199 3.85 -9.86 -2.32
C GLY A 199 2.57 -9.02 -2.25
N ASN A 200 2.61 -7.83 -2.84
CA ASN A 200 1.55 -6.83 -2.87
C ASN A 200 0.71 -6.90 -4.17
N MET A 201 1.15 -7.70 -5.14
CA MET A 201 0.56 -7.87 -6.48
C MET A 201 0.06 -9.31 -6.73
N ALA A 202 -0.09 -10.13 -5.68
CA ALA A 202 -0.57 -11.51 -5.79
C ALA A 202 -2.01 -11.54 -6.33
N TYR A 203 -2.17 -11.84 -7.63
CA TYR A 203 -3.49 -11.93 -8.27
C TYR A 203 -4.33 -13.03 -7.62
N PRO A 204 -5.62 -12.80 -7.31
CA PRO A 204 -6.38 -11.56 -7.55
C PRO A 204 -6.25 -10.48 -6.46
N VAL A 205 -5.84 -10.81 -5.23
CA VAL A 205 -5.86 -9.90 -4.06
C VAL A 205 -5.04 -8.61 -4.29
N GLY A 206 -3.89 -8.68 -4.96
CA GLY A 206 -3.12 -7.50 -5.32
C GLY A 206 -3.86 -6.56 -6.27
N LEU A 207 -4.49 -7.10 -7.31
CA LEU A 207 -5.35 -6.32 -8.22
C LEU A 207 -6.61 -5.81 -7.51
N ARG A 208 -7.15 -6.56 -6.53
CA ARG A 208 -8.25 -6.09 -5.67
C ARG A 208 -7.82 -4.85 -4.92
N ASN A 209 -6.65 -4.89 -4.28
CA ASN A 209 -6.15 -3.78 -3.48
C ASN A 209 -5.78 -2.55 -4.34
N GLU A 210 -5.26 -2.72 -5.56
CA GLU A 210 -5.04 -1.60 -6.49
C GLU A 210 -6.38 -1.04 -7.01
N ASN A 211 -7.31 -1.87 -7.53
CA ASN A 211 -8.63 -1.41 -7.97
C ASN A 211 -9.38 -0.69 -6.82
N LEU A 212 -9.34 -1.28 -5.63
CA LEU A 212 -9.98 -0.72 -4.44
C LEU A 212 -9.27 0.55 -4.00
N ALA A 213 -7.94 0.67 -4.10
CA ALA A 213 -7.26 1.96 -3.95
C ALA A 213 -7.85 3.02 -4.90
N GLY A 214 -8.28 2.61 -6.10
CA GLY A 214 -9.03 3.40 -7.08
C GLY A 214 -10.47 3.78 -6.71
N GLU A 215 -11.13 3.06 -5.81
CA GLU A 215 -12.48 3.38 -5.30
C GLU A 215 -12.41 4.13 -3.97
N ILE A 216 -11.49 3.72 -3.11
CA ILE A 216 -11.02 4.47 -1.94
C ILE A 216 -10.51 5.84 -2.37
N LEU A 217 -9.94 5.92 -3.58
CA LEU A 217 -9.78 7.15 -4.35
C LEU A 217 -11.12 7.89 -4.28
N ILE A 218 -12.14 7.46 -5.01
CA ILE A 218 -13.39 8.18 -5.33
C ILE A 218 -14.19 8.80 -4.15
N PHE A 219 -13.95 8.45 -2.89
CA PHE A 219 -14.68 9.06 -1.77
C PHE A 219 -14.12 10.39 -1.22
N CYS A 220 -12.92 10.85 -1.57
CA CYS A 220 -12.12 11.63 -0.59
C CYS A 220 -11.40 12.96 -0.94
N ARG A 221 -11.04 13.30 -2.19
CA ARG A 221 -11.14 14.70 -2.64
C ARG A 221 -12.60 15.18 -2.61
N THR A 222 -13.56 14.25 -2.67
CA THR A 222 -14.98 14.48 -2.40
C THR A 222 -15.25 14.88 -0.93
N LEU A 223 -14.54 14.27 0.04
CA LEU A 223 -14.65 14.59 1.48
C LEU A 223 -13.55 15.54 2.03
N GLY A 224 -12.49 15.84 1.27
CA GLY A 224 -11.34 16.61 1.76
C GLY A 224 -10.46 15.88 2.78
N LEU A 225 -10.37 14.56 2.71
CA LEU A 225 -9.68 13.70 3.68
C LEU A 225 -8.42 13.01 3.09
N PRO A 226 -7.44 12.61 3.93
CA PRO A 226 -6.16 11.99 3.49
C PRO A 226 -6.32 10.49 3.19
N PHE A 227 -5.43 9.82 2.45
CA PHE A 227 -5.39 8.33 2.40
C PHE A 227 -5.04 7.65 3.74
N GLU A 228 -5.52 8.16 4.89
CA GLU A 228 -5.49 7.49 6.19
C GLU A 228 -6.81 7.59 7.05
N THR A 229 -8.04 7.69 6.47
CA THR A 229 -9.32 7.94 7.26
C THR A 229 -10.73 7.31 6.80
N VAL A 230 -10.91 6.40 5.80
CA VAL A 230 -12.15 5.70 5.25
C VAL A 230 -12.08 4.13 4.90
N ALA A 231 -10.96 3.55 4.41
CA ALA A 231 -10.44 2.16 4.07
C ALA A 231 -9.26 1.37 4.88
N GLY A 232 -8.74 1.65 6.13
CA GLY A 232 -9.06 1.24 7.59
C GLY A 232 -10.44 1.46 8.57
N TRP A 233 -12.48 2.44 8.12
CA TRP A 233 -14.05 2.25 8.11
C TRP A 233 -14.69 1.06 7.31
N GLY A 234 -14.19 0.66 6.14
CA GLY A 234 -14.18 -0.70 5.55
C GLY A 234 -13.33 -1.84 6.19
N ALA A 235 -12.00 -1.76 6.24
CA ALA A 235 -11.12 -2.79 6.81
C ALA A 235 -11.39 -3.35 8.26
N ASP A 236 -10.67 -4.42 8.60
CA ASP A 236 -10.74 -5.16 9.89
C ASP A 236 -10.49 -4.34 11.18
N ARG A 237 -10.34 -5.03 12.32
CA ARG A 237 -9.92 -4.55 13.63
C ARG A 237 -8.49 -4.93 14.10
N ARG A 238 -7.54 -5.20 13.20
CA ARG A 238 -6.11 -5.54 13.47
C ARG A 238 -4.99 -4.94 12.51
N THR A 239 -4.68 -3.61 12.52
CA THR A 239 -3.55 -2.83 11.87
C THR A 239 -3.64 -1.30 12.14
N MET A 240 -2.55 -0.54 12.27
CA MET A 240 -2.61 0.93 12.56
C MET A 240 -3.56 1.80 11.74
N ILE A 241 -3.66 1.67 10.41
CA ILE A 241 -4.52 2.56 9.57
C ILE A 241 -6.02 2.30 9.72
N GLY A 242 -6.40 1.26 10.47
CA GLY A 242 -7.58 1.45 11.28
C GLY A 242 -7.16 2.28 12.50
N ILE A 243 -7.21 1.77 13.74
CA ILE A 243 -7.13 2.45 15.07
C ILE A 243 -7.28 3.99 15.26
N GLY A 244 -7.68 4.77 14.24
CA GLY A 244 -7.71 6.23 14.17
C GLY A 244 -8.72 7.00 13.26
N ALA A 245 -9.71 6.42 12.56
CA ALA A 245 -10.85 7.15 11.94
C ALA A 245 -12.34 6.75 12.25
N GLU A 246 -12.72 6.23 13.42
CA GLU A 246 -14.06 5.76 13.84
C GLU A 246 -14.43 6.03 15.31
N LYS A 247 -13.44 6.30 16.17
CA LYS A 247 -13.60 7.20 17.33
C LYS A 247 -13.16 8.58 16.84
N ASN A 248 -11.85 8.89 16.85
CA ASN A 248 -11.18 9.89 16.00
C ASN A 248 -9.69 10.10 16.40
N ILE A 249 -8.71 9.52 15.71
CA ILE A 249 -7.26 9.71 15.99
C ILE A 249 -6.43 9.75 14.69
N PRO A 250 -6.06 10.93 14.15
CA PRO A 250 -5.33 11.02 12.89
C PRO A 250 -4.10 10.09 12.77
N VAL A 251 -4.18 9.18 11.80
CA VAL A 251 -3.03 8.42 11.26
C VAL A 251 -2.65 9.09 9.94
N LEU A 252 -1.36 9.12 9.59
CA LEU A 252 -0.86 9.56 8.28
C LEU A 252 0.37 8.72 7.89
N VAL A 253 0.51 8.39 6.60
CA VAL A 253 1.70 7.79 5.98
C VAL A 253 2.44 8.88 5.21
N SER A 254 3.77 8.86 5.30
CA SER A 254 4.65 9.82 4.63
C SER A 254 4.92 9.41 3.19
N ILE A 255 5.00 10.38 2.27
CA ILE A 255 5.16 10.13 0.82
C ILE A 255 6.46 9.36 0.49
N PRO A 256 7.60 9.54 1.19
CA PRO A 256 8.80 8.74 0.97
C PRO A 256 8.64 7.24 1.26
N GLN A 257 7.59 6.82 1.99
CA GLN A 257 7.31 5.42 2.27
C GLN A 257 6.55 4.80 1.08
N LEU A 258 7.30 4.23 0.12
CA LEU A 258 6.74 3.44 -0.97
C LEU A 258 6.00 2.21 -0.40
N VAL A 259 4.70 2.38 -0.15
CA VAL A 259 3.77 1.31 0.18
C VAL A 259 3.79 0.28 -0.96
N GLY A 260 3.69 -1.00 -0.62
CA GLY A 260 4.22 -2.07 -1.46
C GLY A 260 3.62 -2.23 -2.87
N SER A 261 2.47 -1.64 -3.18
CA SER A 261 1.87 -1.64 -4.51
C SER A 261 1.78 -0.22 -5.08
N GLY A 262 1.96 -0.12 -6.40
CA GLY A 262 2.26 1.15 -7.07
C GLY A 262 1.10 2.13 -7.03
N HIS A 263 -0.14 1.63 -7.18
CA HIS A 263 -1.30 2.49 -7.10
C HIS A 263 -1.49 3.02 -5.68
N ILE A 264 -1.43 2.16 -4.64
CA ILE A 264 -1.61 2.62 -3.25
C ILE A 264 -0.62 3.74 -2.89
N GLY A 265 0.64 3.67 -3.32
CA GLY A 265 1.61 4.75 -3.05
C GLY A 265 1.29 6.07 -3.76
N MET A 266 0.79 6.01 -5.01
CA MET A 266 0.30 7.21 -5.71
C MET A 266 -0.97 7.75 -5.06
N ALA A 267 -1.90 6.83 -4.78
CA ALA A 267 -3.10 7.00 -3.99
C ALA A 267 -2.82 7.16 -2.48
N ILE A 268 -1.70 7.81 -2.11
CA ILE A 268 -1.48 8.44 -0.80
C ILE A 268 -1.04 9.91 -0.99
N GLY A 269 -0.38 10.23 -2.11
CA GLY A 269 0.16 11.57 -2.40
C GLY A 269 -0.83 12.52 -3.07
N ASP A 270 -1.92 12.01 -3.63
CA ASP A 270 -2.93 12.73 -4.41
C ASP A 270 -4.20 13.09 -3.61
N SER A 271 -4.38 12.65 -2.35
CA SER A 271 -5.62 12.84 -1.53
C SER A 271 -5.99 14.28 -1.30
N ILE A 272 -5.02 14.96 -0.71
CA ILE A 272 -5.05 16.34 -0.30
C ILE A 272 -3.75 16.91 -0.87
N PRO A 273 -3.71 18.18 -1.28
CA PRO A 273 -2.48 18.77 -1.82
C PRO A 273 -1.31 18.49 -0.89
N VAL A 274 -0.12 18.21 -1.43
CA VAL A 274 1.09 17.89 -0.63
C VAL A 274 1.31 18.93 0.48
N PHE A 275 1.00 20.20 0.22
CA PHE A 275 0.94 21.28 1.20
C PHE A 275 0.06 20.96 2.43
N GLU A 276 -1.18 20.50 2.23
CA GLU A 276 -2.10 20.11 3.31
C GLU A 276 -1.70 18.79 3.97
N ARG A 277 -1.13 17.82 3.24
CA ARG A 277 -0.55 16.61 3.86
C ARG A 277 0.60 16.99 4.80
N SER A 278 1.60 17.73 4.32
CA SER A 278 2.71 18.22 5.15
C SER A 278 2.25 19.12 6.30
N LYS A 279 1.19 19.92 6.13
CA LYS A 279 0.60 20.77 7.18
C LYS A 279 -0.13 19.96 8.26
N ARG A 280 -0.84 18.88 7.90
CA ARG A 280 -1.45 17.95 8.89
C ARG A 280 -0.38 17.16 9.63
N ILE A 281 0.66 16.68 8.94
CA ILE A 281 1.83 16.03 9.57
C ILE A 281 2.53 17.00 10.54
N ALA A 282 2.80 18.24 10.12
CA ALA A 282 3.35 19.29 10.98
C ALA A 282 2.49 19.56 12.22
N ALA A 283 1.15 19.60 12.09
CA ALA A 283 0.24 19.77 13.22
C ALA A 283 0.27 18.58 14.20
N MET A 284 0.35 17.35 13.69
CA MET A 284 0.51 16.15 14.52
C MET A 284 1.83 16.19 15.31
N LEU A 285 2.94 16.53 14.65
CA LEU A 285 4.27 16.64 15.27
C LEU A 285 4.36 17.83 16.24
N ALA A 286 3.64 18.92 15.98
CA ALA A 286 3.47 20.03 16.93
C ALA A 286 2.77 19.57 18.21
N SER A 287 1.73 18.73 18.09
CA SER A 287 0.95 18.22 19.22
C SER A 287 1.66 17.14 20.05
N ALA A 288 2.59 16.38 19.45
CA ALA A 288 3.34 15.33 20.14
C ALA A 288 4.44 15.91 21.05
N GLU A 289 4.54 15.47 22.29
CA GLU A 289 5.69 15.78 23.18
C GLU A 289 6.87 14.84 22.91
N VAL A 290 6.56 13.59 22.58
CA VAL A 290 7.50 12.52 22.23
C VAL A 290 7.19 12.06 20.80
N ILE A 291 8.21 12.04 19.94
CA ILE A 291 8.13 11.54 18.57
C ILE A 291 8.95 10.25 18.50
N ILE A 292 8.39 9.17 17.96
CA ILE A 292 9.06 7.88 17.80
C ILE A 292 9.12 7.54 16.32
N GLU A 293 10.32 7.37 15.75
CA GLU A 293 10.52 7.14 14.31
C GLU A 293 11.52 5.99 14.03
N SER A 294 11.51 5.50 12.78
CA SER A 294 12.39 4.41 12.32
C SER A 294 13.41 4.92 11.30
N ALA A 295 14.70 4.64 11.52
CA ALA A 295 15.82 5.31 10.86
C ALA A 295 16.03 5.02 9.35
N VAL A 296 15.02 4.49 8.65
CA VAL A 296 15.07 4.24 7.19
C VAL A 296 14.07 5.12 6.42
N VAL A 297 13.01 5.61 7.08
CA VAL A 297 11.96 6.43 6.44
C VAL A 297 11.37 7.40 7.48
N LEU A 298 11.39 8.70 7.16
CA LEU A 298 10.57 9.83 7.66
C LEU A 298 11.34 11.17 7.68
N SER A 299 12.68 11.13 7.61
CA SER A 299 13.55 12.31 7.79
C SER A 299 13.14 13.56 7.02
N GLN A 300 12.76 13.45 5.74
CA GLN A 300 12.48 14.64 4.91
C GLN A 300 11.12 15.32 5.19
N GLU A 301 10.17 14.64 5.85
CA GLU A 301 8.89 15.28 6.24
C GLU A 301 8.90 15.72 7.72
N ILE A 302 9.63 14.99 8.58
CA ILE A 302 9.74 15.27 10.03
C ILE A 302 10.87 16.25 10.38
N HIS A 303 11.99 16.26 9.64
CA HIS A 303 13.18 17.06 9.98
C HIS A 303 13.40 18.17 8.94
N ASP A 304 13.41 17.83 7.66
CA ASP A 304 13.59 18.80 6.56
C ASP A 304 12.26 19.36 6.01
N GLY A 305 11.17 19.16 6.76
CA GLY A 305 9.81 19.47 6.30
C GLY A 305 9.56 20.98 6.12
N PRO A 306 8.70 21.39 5.17
CA PRO A 306 8.46 22.80 4.82
C PRO A 306 7.74 23.63 5.91
N PHE A 307 7.53 23.06 7.09
CA PHE A 307 6.93 23.69 8.27
C PHE A 307 7.77 23.49 9.56
N GLU A 308 8.94 22.84 9.49
CA GLU A 308 9.81 22.58 10.64
C GLU A 308 10.83 23.72 10.79
N CYS A 309 10.81 24.43 11.93
CA CYS A 309 11.60 25.65 12.12
C CYS A 309 12.95 25.46 12.83
N TYR A 310 13.28 24.29 13.37
CA TYR A 310 14.55 24.04 14.05
C TYR A 310 15.72 23.77 13.08
N THR A 311 15.50 22.93 12.06
CA THR A 311 16.47 22.69 10.96
C THR A 311 16.53 23.86 9.97
N GLY A 312 15.54 24.76 10.04
CA GLY A 312 15.47 26.01 9.27
C GLY A 312 14.59 25.96 8.02
N HIS A 313 14.15 24.79 7.58
CA HIS A 313 13.39 24.62 6.33
C HIS A 313 12.02 25.33 6.35
N GLY A 314 11.34 25.38 7.50
CA GLY A 314 10.06 26.03 7.71
C GLY A 314 10.08 27.55 7.89
N ILE A 315 11.25 28.20 7.93
CA ILE A 315 11.37 29.66 8.17
C ILE A 315 10.54 30.46 7.16
N TRP A 316 10.54 30.07 5.88
CA TRP A 316 9.80 30.77 4.83
C TRP A 316 8.28 30.61 4.96
N SER A 317 7.81 29.50 5.54
CA SER A 317 6.40 29.25 5.84
C SER A 317 5.96 30.08 7.05
N TRP A 318 6.81 30.18 8.08
CA TRP A 318 6.61 31.04 9.24
C TRP A 318 6.52 32.53 8.83
N TRP A 319 7.43 33.01 7.97
CA TRP A 319 7.38 34.38 7.41
C TRP A 319 6.12 34.67 6.59
N LYS A 320 5.49 33.65 6.00
CA LYS A 320 4.21 33.77 5.28
C LYS A 320 2.98 33.64 6.19
N GLY A 321 3.18 33.52 7.51
CA GLY A 321 2.10 33.38 8.50
C GLY A 321 1.43 32.01 8.51
N TYR A 322 2.04 30.98 7.89
CA TYR A 322 1.53 29.62 8.00
C TYR A 322 1.86 29.01 9.38
N PRO A 323 1.00 28.13 9.92
CA PRO A 323 1.35 27.34 11.09
C PRO A 323 2.62 26.51 10.85
N THR A 324 3.58 26.63 11.76
CA THR A 324 4.82 25.86 11.77
C THR A 324 5.00 25.14 13.11
N TYR A 325 5.97 24.24 13.17
CA TYR A 325 6.36 23.52 14.38
C TYR A 325 7.87 23.59 14.59
N SER A 326 8.33 23.17 15.77
CA SER A 326 9.76 23.06 16.06
C SER A 326 10.05 21.76 16.80
N LEU A 327 11.09 21.05 16.36
CA LEU A 327 11.64 19.87 17.04
C LEU A 327 12.43 20.20 18.30
N LYS A 328 12.83 21.47 18.48
CA LYS A 328 13.76 21.95 19.53
C LYS A 328 13.49 21.38 20.91
N ASP A 329 12.24 21.45 21.34
CA ASP A 329 11.79 21.11 22.69
C ASP A 329 11.03 19.75 22.70
N LYS A 330 11.23 18.91 21.68
CA LYS A 330 10.59 17.59 21.51
C LYS A 330 11.53 16.45 21.88
N THR A 331 11.01 15.41 22.54
CA THR A 331 11.77 14.18 22.79
C THR A 331 11.70 13.29 21.56
N LEU A 332 12.76 13.23 20.76
CA LEU A 332 12.84 12.34 19.61
C LEU A 332 13.48 11.00 19.97
N VAL A 333 12.75 9.91 19.84
CA VAL A 333 13.25 8.53 19.99
C VAL A 333 13.43 7.92 18.60
N ARG A 334 14.67 7.68 18.17
CA ARG A 334 14.96 7.04 16.88
C ARG A 334 15.22 5.55 17.08
N ILE A 335 14.54 4.69 16.35
CA ILE A 335 14.87 3.27 16.27
C ILE A 335 15.84 3.07 15.10
N ASP A 336 17.13 2.93 15.45
CA ASP A 336 18.25 2.79 14.53
C ASP A 336 18.44 1.30 14.17
N LEU A 337 17.99 0.93 12.97
CA LEU A 337 17.91 -0.47 12.52
C LEU A 337 19.18 -1.02 11.85
N ASP A 338 20.17 -0.18 11.57
CA ASP A 338 21.42 -0.62 10.94
C ASP A 338 22.63 -0.02 11.68
N GLU A 339 23.50 -0.92 12.13
CA GLU A 339 24.83 -0.65 12.66
C GLU A 339 25.71 0.19 11.70
N ASN A 340 25.43 0.18 10.40
CA ASN A 340 26.09 1.07 9.43
C ASN A 340 25.67 2.55 9.58
N LEU A 341 24.49 2.87 10.14
CA LEU A 341 24.09 4.25 10.50
C LEU A 341 24.84 4.76 11.74
N ARG A 342 25.37 3.85 12.57
CA ARG A 342 26.30 4.17 13.65
C ARG A 342 27.70 4.42 13.08
N LYS A 343 28.22 3.50 12.27
CA LYS A 343 29.51 3.66 11.58
C LYS A 343 29.58 4.92 10.71
N ALA A 344 28.49 5.30 10.02
CA ALA A 344 28.41 6.54 9.25
C ALA A 344 28.75 7.77 10.09
N ARG A 345 28.03 7.93 11.20
CA ARG A 345 28.23 9.02 12.18
C ARG A 345 29.64 8.98 12.78
N ASP A 346 30.04 7.80 13.26
CA ASP A 346 31.30 7.63 13.99
C ASP A 346 32.53 7.87 13.08
N LEU A 347 32.39 7.67 11.77
CA LEU A 347 33.39 8.06 10.75
C LEU A 347 33.47 9.58 10.53
N GLU A 348 32.38 10.34 10.70
CA GLU A 348 32.39 11.80 10.50
C GLU A 348 32.77 12.58 11.76
N THR A 349 32.32 12.17 12.95
CA THR A 349 32.73 12.81 14.21
C THR A 349 34.20 12.63 14.55
N GLY A 350 34.94 11.78 13.83
CA GLY A 350 36.35 11.46 14.09
C GLY A 350 37.34 11.70 12.94
N SER A 351 36.95 12.22 11.77
CA SER A 351 37.79 12.16 10.56
C SER A 351 37.94 13.46 9.77
N SER A 352 39.14 14.04 9.83
CA SER A 352 39.58 15.15 8.97
C SER A 352 39.59 14.79 7.47
N LEU A 353 39.70 13.50 7.13
CA LEU A 353 39.74 13.01 5.74
C LEU A 353 38.45 13.32 4.98
N ILE A 354 37.30 13.41 5.65
CA ILE A 354 36.02 13.71 5.00
C ILE A 354 35.95 15.19 4.62
N GLN A 355 36.42 16.09 5.49
CA GLN A 355 36.55 17.50 5.16
C GLN A 355 37.55 17.72 4.02
N GLU A 356 38.66 17.00 4.03
CA GLU A 356 39.66 17.06 2.96
C GLU A 356 39.14 16.52 1.62
N ALA A 357 38.28 15.48 1.65
CA ALA A 357 37.64 14.94 0.45
C ALA A 357 36.58 15.87 -0.15
N ILE A 358 35.80 16.57 0.70
CA ILE A 358 34.86 17.63 0.28
C ILE A 358 35.64 18.75 -0.42
N ASN A 359 36.76 19.20 0.16
CA ASN A 359 37.64 20.21 -0.42
C ASN A 359 38.26 19.77 -1.77
N ARG A 360 38.30 18.46 -2.06
CA ARG A 360 38.76 17.87 -3.33
C ARG A 360 37.60 17.52 -4.30
N GLY A 361 36.35 17.86 -3.97
CA GLY A 361 35.18 17.67 -4.84
C GLY A 361 34.74 16.22 -5.05
N LEU A 362 35.14 15.29 -4.18
CA LEU A 362 34.79 13.87 -4.32
C LEU A 362 33.45 13.54 -3.64
N PRO A 363 32.55 12.76 -4.28
CA PRO A 363 31.31 12.32 -3.64
C PRO A 363 31.57 11.43 -2.41
N LYS A 364 31.05 11.83 -1.24
CA LYS A 364 31.19 11.11 0.05
C LYS A 364 30.93 9.60 -0.07
N THR A 365 29.89 9.23 -0.81
CA THR A 365 29.48 7.84 -1.08
C THR A 365 30.57 6.92 -1.66
N LYS A 366 31.52 7.46 -2.46
CA LYS A 366 32.66 6.68 -2.98
C LYS A 366 33.72 6.35 -1.91
N ILE A 367 33.72 7.10 -0.80
CA ILE A 367 34.73 7.02 0.27
C ILE A 367 34.16 6.26 1.46
N SER A 368 32.93 6.59 1.89
CA SER A 368 32.23 5.90 2.97
C SER A 368 31.83 4.46 2.61
N LYS A 369 31.56 4.19 1.31
CA LYS A 369 30.85 2.99 0.81
C LYS A 369 29.42 2.83 1.37
N ILE A 370 28.88 3.86 1.99
CA ILE A 370 27.55 3.86 2.61
C ILE A 370 26.53 4.42 1.60
N PRO A 371 25.33 3.82 1.44
CA PRO A 371 24.32 4.34 0.51
C PRO A 371 23.86 5.75 0.89
N PHE A 372 23.70 6.64 -0.10
CA PHE A 372 23.35 8.06 0.10
C PHE A 372 22.11 8.30 1.01
N ARG A 373 21.09 7.43 0.92
CA ARG A 373 19.90 7.49 1.78
C ARG A 373 20.23 7.26 3.28
N MET A 374 21.22 6.43 3.55
CA MET A 374 21.70 6.12 4.91
C MET A 374 22.53 7.28 5.47
N GLU A 375 23.35 7.92 4.62
CA GLU A 375 24.00 9.20 4.92
C GLU A 375 22.95 10.25 5.36
N MET A 376 21.94 10.53 4.53
CA MET A 376 20.89 11.50 4.85
C MET A 376 20.10 11.18 6.13
N SER A 377 19.85 9.90 6.42
CA SER A 377 19.22 9.51 7.69
C SER A 377 20.14 9.77 8.89
N ALA A 378 21.44 9.50 8.76
CA ALA A 378 22.42 9.75 9.81
C ALA A 378 22.64 11.25 10.08
N PHE A 379 22.57 12.11 9.04
CA PHE A 379 22.62 13.57 9.16
C PHE A 379 21.39 14.16 9.85
N ALA A 380 20.19 13.65 9.57
CA ALA A 380 18.94 14.11 10.17
C ALA A 380 18.75 13.62 11.63
N ARG A 381 19.76 13.80 12.49
CA ARG A 381 19.70 13.50 13.93
C ARG A 381 19.70 14.79 14.74
N HIS A 382 18.56 15.11 15.36
CA HIS A 382 18.47 16.14 16.40
C HIS A 382 19.45 15.83 17.55
N GLU A 383 20.17 16.83 18.07
CA GLU A 383 21.23 16.62 19.08
C GLU A 383 20.71 15.93 20.36
N GLY A 384 19.49 16.30 20.80
CA GLY A 384 18.80 15.68 21.93
C GLY A 384 18.06 14.36 21.62
N SER A 385 18.31 13.73 20.47
CA SER A 385 17.62 12.48 20.11
C SER A 385 18.17 11.26 20.86
N ILE A 386 17.26 10.34 21.22
CA ILE A 386 17.56 9.10 21.94
C ILE A 386 17.65 7.96 20.90
N PRO A 387 18.86 7.45 20.57
CA PRO A 387 19.01 6.32 19.65
C PRO A 387 18.75 5.00 20.36
N VAL A 388 17.77 4.25 19.87
CA VAL A 388 17.45 2.89 20.29
C VAL A 388 17.93 1.94 19.19
N ILE A 389 19.12 1.37 19.39
CA ILE A 389 19.78 0.50 18.41
C ILE A 389 19.39 -0.95 18.68
N GLY A 390 18.82 -1.63 17.69
CA GLY A 390 18.44 -3.05 17.79
C GLY A 390 17.46 -3.50 16.71
N ASP A 391 17.23 -4.81 16.61
CA ASP A 391 16.20 -5.36 15.73
C ASP A 391 14.80 -4.87 16.18
N ILE A 392 13.99 -4.42 15.21
CA ILE A 392 12.67 -3.81 15.51
C ILE A 392 11.74 -4.80 16.24
N GLY A 393 11.80 -6.09 15.93
CA GLY A 393 11.05 -7.16 16.59
C GLY A 393 11.55 -7.54 17.98
N GLN A 394 12.68 -6.98 18.43
CA GLN A 394 13.17 -7.04 19.81
C GLN A 394 12.94 -5.74 20.58
N VAL A 395 13.06 -4.59 19.91
CA VAL A 395 12.82 -3.26 20.50
C VAL A 395 11.33 -3.01 20.74
N TRP A 396 10.49 -3.22 19.73
CA TRP A 396 9.06 -2.94 19.76
C TRP A 396 8.25 -3.74 20.81
N PRO A 397 8.52 -5.04 21.15
CA PRO A 397 7.82 -5.71 22.24
C PRO A 397 8.10 -5.05 23.59
N VAL A 398 9.37 -4.72 23.87
CA VAL A 398 9.77 -4.14 25.16
C VAL A 398 9.23 -2.71 25.29
N LEU A 399 9.27 -1.93 24.21
CA LEU A 399 8.64 -0.61 24.14
C LEU A 399 7.14 -0.71 24.36
N ALA A 400 6.42 -1.52 23.57
CA ALA A 400 4.97 -1.65 23.63
C ALA A 400 4.49 -2.15 25.01
N TRP A 401 5.18 -3.13 25.61
CA TRP A 401 4.84 -3.63 26.94
C TRP A 401 5.05 -2.57 28.03
N LYS A 402 6.18 -1.84 28.01
CA LYS A 402 6.43 -0.76 28.99
C LYS A 402 5.46 0.41 28.81
N VAL A 403 5.19 0.83 27.58
CA VAL A 403 4.25 1.92 27.26
C VAL A 403 2.83 1.54 27.66
N ALA A 404 2.36 0.35 27.29
CA ALA A 404 1.03 -0.12 27.66
C ALA A 404 0.87 -0.28 29.19
N GLY A 405 1.89 -0.81 29.88
CA GLY A 405 1.92 -0.87 31.33
C GLY A 405 1.87 0.50 32.01
N ALA A 406 2.62 1.48 31.50
CA ALA A 406 2.62 2.86 32.00
C ALA A 406 1.29 3.60 31.72
N LEU A 407 0.61 3.28 30.61
CA LEU A 407 -0.70 3.82 30.24
C LEU A 407 -1.89 3.05 30.86
N GLY A 408 -1.64 1.94 31.58
CA GLY A 408 -2.70 1.07 32.12
C GLY A 408 -3.51 0.32 31.05
N ILE A 409 -3.01 0.23 29.81
CA ILE A 409 -3.72 -0.37 28.67
C ILE A 409 -3.41 -1.87 28.58
N PRO A 410 -4.41 -2.76 28.51
CA PRO A 410 -4.17 -4.18 28.25
C PRO A 410 -3.75 -4.40 26.79
N LEU A 411 -2.55 -4.95 26.57
CA LEU A 411 -2.12 -5.42 25.26
C LEU A 411 -2.91 -6.67 24.85
N GLY A 412 -3.82 -6.54 23.89
CA GLY A 412 -4.54 -7.68 23.30
C GLY A 412 -3.65 -8.66 22.53
N PHE A 413 -2.45 -8.20 22.15
CA PHE A 413 -1.35 -8.98 21.56
C PHE A 413 -0.04 -8.20 21.80
N LEU A 414 1.11 -8.88 21.79
CA LEU A 414 2.43 -8.22 21.89
C LEU A 414 3.02 -7.99 20.48
N SER A 415 4.19 -7.36 20.36
CA SER A 415 4.97 -7.41 19.12
C SER A 415 6.28 -8.18 19.30
N TYR A 416 6.26 -9.51 19.30
CA TYR A 416 7.43 -10.31 18.95
C TYR A 416 7.75 -10.09 17.46
N ALA A 417 7.97 -11.18 16.73
CA ALA A 417 8.71 -11.13 15.50
C ALA A 417 8.11 -11.98 14.34
N GLN A 418 8.91 -12.61 13.48
CA GLN A 418 8.47 -13.50 12.37
C GLN A 418 9.05 -14.91 12.48
N HIS A 419 10.34 -15.06 12.73
CA HIS A 419 11.02 -16.36 12.60
C HIS A 419 10.75 -17.29 13.77
N THR A 420 10.58 -16.73 14.98
CA THR A 420 10.26 -17.52 16.18
C THR A 420 8.83 -18.05 16.10
N PRO A 421 8.51 -19.06 16.93
CA PRO A 421 7.13 -19.47 17.20
C PRO A 421 6.10 -18.36 17.20
N GLU A 422 6.24 -17.40 18.11
CA GLU A 422 5.23 -16.41 18.42
C GLU A 422 5.11 -15.37 17.30
N GLY A 423 6.14 -15.27 16.46
CA GLY A 423 6.15 -14.45 15.27
C GLY A 423 5.57 -15.12 14.04
N LYS A 424 5.84 -16.41 13.86
CA LYS A 424 5.23 -17.25 12.83
C LYS A 424 3.72 -17.32 13.09
N ALA A 425 3.36 -17.80 14.28
CA ALA A 425 2.05 -17.77 14.89
C ALA A 425 1.21 -16.52 14.59
N MET A 426 1.84 -15.35 14.69
CA MET A 426 1.10 -14.10 14.59
C MET A 426 1.01 -13.58 13.16
N ARG A 427 1.98 -13.87 12.27
CA ARG A 427 1.72 -13.79 10.82
C ARG A 427 0.55 -14.65 10.38
N GLU A 428 0.29 -15.73 11.11
CA GLU A 428 -0.72 -16.72 10.77
C GLU A 428 -2.08 -16.25 11.31
N TRP A 429 -2.10 -15.73 12.55
CA TRP A 429 -3.19 -14.92 13.10
C TRP A 429 -3.51 -13.65 12.27
N ILE A 430 -2.57 -13.02 11.55
CA ILE A 430 -2.90 -11.97 10.57
C ILE A 430 -3.85 -12.54 9.53
N VAL A 431 -3.44 -13.60 8.83
CA VAL A 431 -4.16 -14.08 7.65
C VAL A 431 -5.55 -14.59 8.01
N GLU A 432 -5.73 -15.11 9.23
CA GLU A 432 -7.03 -15.53 9.76
C GLU A 432 -7.86 -14.41 10.37
N ALA A 433 -7.27 -13.57 11.24
CA ALA A 433 -8.02 -12.60 12.05
C ALA A 433 -8.02 -11.18 11.47
N VAL A 434 -7.06 -10.79 10.64
CA VAL A 434 -7.01 -9.50 9.93
C VAL A 434 -7.74 -9.65 8.59
N LYS A 435 -9.04 -9.38 8.56
CA LYS A 435 -9.79 -9.39 7.29
C LYS A 435 -9.26 -8.33 6.29
N PRO A 436 -9.43 -8.57 4.98
CA PRO A 436 -9.23 -7.55 3.94
C PRO A 436 -10.07 -6.29 4.19
N VAL A 437 -9.90 -5.27 3.34
CA VAL A 437 -10.79 -4.10 3.34
C VAL A 437 -12.19 -4.53 2.92
N ASP A 438 -13.16 -4.49 3.85
CA ASP A 438 -14.58 -4.72 3.57
C ASP A 438 -15.13 -3.48 2.82
N LYS A 439 -15.74 -3.70 1.66
CA LYS A 439 -16.26 -2.61 0.83
C LYS A 439 -17.63 -2.13 1.30
N ASP A 440 -18.46 -3.01 1.87
CA ASP A 440 -19.80 -2.67 2.33
C ASP A 440 -19.73 -1.85 3.63
N ARG A 441 -18.82 -2.19 4.54
CA ARG A 441 -18.54 -1.40 5.77
C ARG A 441 -17.97 0.00 5.43
N LEU A 442 -17.22 0.12 4.32
CA LEU A 442 -16.75 1.41 3.79
C LEU A 442 -17.91 2.24 3.25
N LEU A 443 -18.70 1.66 2.34
CA LEU A 443 -19.87 2.28 1.69
C LEU A 443 -21.03 2.58 2.65
N ALA A 444 -21.10 1.89 3.79
CA ALA A 444 -22.04 2.22 4.85
C ALA A 444 -21.68 3.58 5.48
N ARG A 445 -20.39 3.83 5.71
CA ARG A 445 -19.93 4.99 6.48
C ARG A 445 -19.72 6.25 5.65
N THR A 446 -19.53 6.14 4.33
CA THR A 446 -19.63 7.30 3.42
C THR A 446 -21.00 7.98 3.47
N ARG A 447 -22.06 7.23 3.81
CA ARG A 447 -23.42 7.75 4.03
C ARG A 447 -23.56 8.57 5.30
N GLU A 448 -22.76 8.31 6.34
CA GLU A 448 -22.69 9.16 7.55
C GLU A 448 -22.20 10.58 7.20
N TYR A 449 -21.40 10.70 6.14
CA TYR A 449 -20.91 11.97 5.59
C TYR A 449 -21.79 12.50 4.43
N GLY A 450 -23.00 11.97 4.28
CA GLY A 450 -23.99 12.45 3.30
C GLY A 450 -23.78 11.95 1.86
N LEU A 451 -22.79 11.10 1.59
CA LEU A 451 -22.60 10.51 0.26
C LEU A 451 -23.56 9.34 0.06
N GLN A 452 -24.44 9.44 -0.93
CA GLN A 452 -25.20 8.28 -1.42
C GLN A 452 -24.27 7.40 -2.28
N ALA A 453 -24.49 6.08 -2.23
CA ALA A 453 -23.63 5.04 -2.80
C ALA A 453 -24.11 4.57 -4.18
#